data_AF-A0A4R7VRK8-F1
#
_entry.id   AF-A0A4R7VRK8-F1
#
_cell.length_a   1.000
_cell.length_b   1.000
_cell.length_c   1.000
_cell.angle_alpha   90.00
_cell.angle_beta   90.00
_cell.angle_gamma   90.00
#
_symmetry.space_group_name_H-M   'P 1'
#
loop_
_entity.id
_entity.type
_entity.pdbx_description
1 polymer ?
#
loop_
_entity_poly.entity_id
_entity_poly.type
_entity_poly.pdbx_seq_one_letter_code
_entity_poly.pdbx_strand_id
1 'polypeptide(L)'
;MSVLITGIGELTTNDGPVSHDAALVLDGDRVAWVGPASAAPDADTAVDVAGRAVLPGWVDSHTHLVFAGDRTAEFGARMAGEPYKAGGIAVTVAATRAATDDQLAAVLREHVAEAVAQGTTCLETKTGYGLTVEDELRSAKLAAQHVDEVSFLGAHLVPSDMSTEDYVDLVCGEMLDAVTPHVRWADVFCETGAFDEDESRRVLTAAKERGLGLRVHGNQLGYGPGVRLAVELAAASVDHCTYLTRSDVDLLAQSATVATLLPACDLSTRQPLPNARELLDNGATVALATNCNPGSSYTSSMAFCVAMAVLQMRMSVEEAVRAATLGGAQALRRDDVGVLRVGARADVHVLDAPSITHLAYRPGVPLTYAVWRNGVLERQPHDQHDRQHADDQPDPDQATVL
;
A
#
# COMPACT_ATOMS: atom_id res chain seq x y z
N MET A 1 -28.68 4.51 -0.21
CA MET A 1 -28.77 5.81 0.48
C MET A 1 -27.66 6.65 -0.09
N SER A 2 -28.01 7.82 -0.58
CA SER A 2 -27.11 8.75 -1.25
C SER A 2 -26.55 9.79 -0.28
N VAL A 3 -25.29 10.17 -0.48
CA VAL A 3 -24.57 11.14 0.35
C VAL A 3 -23.95 12.20 -0.56
N LEU A 4 -24.33 13.45 -0.37
CA LEU A 4 -23.67 14.62 -0.95
C LEU A 4 -22.50 15.05 -0.06
N ILE A 5 -21.29 14.99 -0.58
CA ILE A 5 -20.10 15.60 0.03
C ILE A 5 -19.93 16.99 -0.60
N THR A 6 -20.08 18.05 0.20
CA THR A 6 -20.03 19.45 -0.24
C THR A 6 -18.96 20.24 0.51
N GLY A 7 -18.74 21.50 0.13
CA GLY A 7 -17.72 22.36 0.75
C GLY A 7 -16.30 21.90 0.44
N ILE A 8 -16.07 21.22 -0.69
CA ILE A 8 -14.75 20.74 -1.09
C ILE A 8 -13.94 21.91 -1.63
N GLY A 9 -12.88 22.30 -0.91
CA GLY A 9 -12.01 23.41 -1.30
C GLY A 9 -11.05 23.04 -2.44
N GLU A 10 -10.57 21.80 -2.44
CA GLU A 10 -9.72 21.24 -3.49
C GLU A 10 -10.15 19.79 -3.75
N LEU A 11 -10.39 19.43 -5.01
CA LEU A 11 -10.79 18.08 -5.42
C LEU A 11 -9.78 17.52 -6.40
N THR A 12 -9.15 16.41 -6.01
CA THR A 12 -8.37 15.54 -6.90
C THR A 12 -9.24 14.37 -7.35
N THR A 13 -9.41 14.16 -8.65
CA THR A 13 -10.20 13.04 -9.20
C THR A 13 -9.38 11.99 -9.96
N ASN A 14 -8.15 12.33 -10.34
CA ASN A 14 -7.27 11.61 -11.28
C ASN A 14 -7.74 11.51 -12.74
N ASP A 15 -8.91 12.06 -13.10
CA ASP A 15 -9.48 12.09 -14.45
C ASP A 15 -9.48 13.48 -15.11
N GLY A 16 -8.86 14.46 -14.47
CA GLY A 16 -8.78 15.83 -14.97
C GLY A 16 -7.89 16.69 -14.08
N PRO A 17 -7.83 18.02 -14.35
CA PRO A 17 -7.14 18.95 -13.48
C PRO A 17 -7.82 19.00 -12.10
N VAL A 18 -7.04 19.42 -11.11
CA VAL A 18 -7.56 19.76 -9.77
C VAL A 18 -8.71 20.78 -9.91
N SER A 19 -9.79 20.55 -9.18
CA SER A 19 -10.98 21.40 -9.18
C SER A 19 -11.17 22.07 -7.81
N HIS A 20 -11.79 23.24 -7.80
CA HIS A 20 -12.10 24.01 -6.59
C HIS A 20 -13.61 24.25 -6.49
N ASP A 21 -14.09 24.52 -5.27
CA ASP A 21 -15.52 24.70 -4.98
C ASP A 21 -16.38 23.57 -5.56
N ALA A 22 -15.94 22.33 -5.30
CA ALA A 22 -16.51 21.12 -5.87
C ALA A 22 -17.45 20.41 -4.91
N ALA A 23 -18.18 19.44 -5.42
CA ALA A 23 -18.98 18.49 -4.65
C ALA A 23 -18.96 17.11 -5.31
N LEU A 24 -19.32 16.10 -4.52
CA LEU A 24 -19.42 14.71 -4.92
C LEU A 24 -20.74 14.12 -4.41
N VAL A 25 -21.41 13.28 -5.19
CA VAL A 25 -22.51 12.46 -4.68
C VAL A 25 -22.12 10.99 -4.75
N LEU A 26 -22.22 10.32 -3.61
CA LEU A 26 -22.12 8.87 -3.48
C LEU A 26 -23.53 8.28 -3.48
N ASP A 27 -23.77 7.19 -4.20
CA ASP A 27 -24.99 6.39 -4.09
C ASP A 27 -24.63 4.93 -3.89
N GLY A 28 -24.89 4.42 -2.68
CA GLY A 28 -24.43 3.09 -2.28
C GLY A 28 -22.91 2.99 -2.39
N ASP A 29 -22.42 2.00 -3.12
CA ASP A 29 -20.99 1.73 -3.30
C ASP A 29 -20.35 2.52 -4.45
N ARG A 30 -21.06 3.47 -5.07
CA ARG A 30 -20.60 4.17 -6.29
C ARG A 30 -20.57 5.68 -6.15
N VAL A 31 -19.64 6.31 -6.84
CA VAL A 31 -19.71 7.73 -7.17
C VAL A 31 -20.80 7.93 -8.22
N ALA A 32 -21.86 8.65 -7.86
CA ALA A 32 -23.00 8.93 -8.73
C ALA A 32 -22.82 10.25 -9.51
N TRP A 33 -22.13 11.22 -8.92
CA TRP A 33 -21.92 12.53 -9.53
C TRP A 33 -20.66 13.22 -8.99
N VAL A 34 -20.00 14.00 -9.84
CA VAL A 34 -18.85 14.86 -9.49
C VAL A 34 -18.92 16.15 -10.31
N GLY A 35 -18.68 17.30 -9.67
CA GLY A 35 -18.71 18.58 -10.38
C GLY A 35 -18.71 19.82 -9.47
N PRO A 36 -19.02 21.01 -10.03
CA PRO A 36 -19.07 22.26 -9.27
C PRO A 36 -20.17 22.23 -8.21
N ALA A 37 -19.89 22.68 -6.98
CA ALA A 37 -20.83 22.62 -5.86
C ALA A 37 -22.19 23.30 -6.16
N SER A 38 -22.18 24.36 -6.98
CA SER A 38 -23.40 25.07 -7.41
C SER A 38 -24.34 24.27 -8.32
N ALA A 39 -23.86 23.15 -8.88
CA ALA A 39 -24.61 22.25 -9.75
C ALA A 39 -24.85 20.87 -9.12
N ALA A 40 -24.50 20.70 -7.84
CA ALA A 40 -24.67 19.44 -7.13
C ALA A 40 -26.16 19.08 -7.03
N PRO A 41 -26.57 17.84 -7.38
CA PRO A 41 -27.93 17.39 -7.19
C PRO A 41 -28.21 17.14 -5.69
N ASP A 42 -29.49 17.15 -5.33
CA ASP A 42 -29.94 16.74 -3.99
C ASP A 42 -29.59 15.26 -3.71
N ALA A 43 -29.33 14.93 -2.45
CA ALA A 43 -29.08 13.57 -1.97
C ALA A 43 -29.85 13.33 -0.65
N ASP A 44 -29.90 12.07 -0.19
CA ASP A 44 -30.61 11.71 1.05
C ASP A 44 -29.98 12.38 2.29
N THR A 45 -28.66 12.55 2.26
CA THR A 45 -27.89 13.26 3.30
C THR A 45 -26.80 14.12 2.69
N ALA A 46 -26.34 15.13 3.43
CA ALA A 46 -25.24 15.99 3.05
C ALA A 46 -24.20 16.08 4.17
N VAL A 47 -22.93 16.08 3.78
CA VAL A 47 -21.76 16.27 4.65
C VAL A 47 -20.92 17.41 4.08
N ASP A 48 -20.83 18.50 4.84
CA ASP A 48 -19.97 19.64 4.52
C ASP A 48 -18.56 19.37 5.08
N VAL A 49 -17.54 19.35 4.21
CA VAL A 49 -16.14 19.15 4.61
C VAL A 49 -15.41 20.46 4.93
N ALA A 50 -16.10 21.59 4.90
CA ALA A 50 -15.67 22.91 5.36
C ALA A 50 -14.32 23.39 4.76
N GLY A 51 -14.23 23.36 3.43
CA GLY A 51 -13.09 23.87 2.65
C GLY A 51 -11.89 22.91 2.58
N ARG A 52 -12.05 21.67 3.02
CA ARG A 52 -10.99 20.65 2.99
C ARG A 52 -10.73 20.10 1.59
N ALA A 53 -9.53 19.54 1.43
CA ALA A 53 -9.16 18.79 0.24
C ALA A 53 -9.77 17.39 0.27
N VAL A 54 -10.23 16.94 -0.89
CA VAL A 54 -10.78 15.62 -1.15
C VAL A 54 -10.04 14.97 -2.30
N LEU A 55 -9.71 13.71 -2.13
CA LEU A 55 -8.98 12.89 -3.10
C LEU A 55 -9.55 11.46 -3.08
N PRO A 56 -9.23 10.63 -4.09
CA PRO A 56 -9.56 9.21 -4.01
C PRO A 56 -8.86 8.59 -2.80
N GLY A 57 -9.50 7.61 -2.17
CA GLY A 57 -8.84 6.86 -1.10
C GLY A 57 -7.54 6.18 -1.58
N TRP A 58 -6.59 5.98 -0.67
CA TRP A 58 -5.32 5.36 -1.03
C TRP A 58 -5.54 3.93 -1.52
N VAL A 59 -4.71 3.53 -2.48
CA VAL A 59 -4.62 2.16 -2.97
C VAL A 59 -3.25 1.64 -2.58
N ASP A 60 -3.19 0.97 -1.43
CA ASP A 60 -1.95 0.37 -0.96
C ASP A 60 -1.77 -0.99 -1.64
N SER A 61 -1.04 -0.98 -2.75
CA SER A 61 -0.93 -2.13 -3.65
C SER A 61 0.10 -3.17 -3.20
N HIS A 62 0.83 -2.95 -2.10
CA HIS A 62 1.88 -3.88 -1.66
C HIS A 62 2.02 -3.88 -0.15
N THR A 63 1.57 -4.96 0.50
CA THR A 63 1.74 -5.17 1.95
C THR A 63 1.96 -6.65 2.30
N HIS A 64 2.42 -6.93 3.52
CA HIS A 64 2.57 -8.28 4.08
C HIS A 64 1.99 -8.29 5.50
N LEU A 65 0.66 -8.30 5.61
CA LEU A 65 -0.06 -8.05 6.88
C LEU A 65 -0.41 -9.34 7.64
N VAL A 66 -0.25 -10.50 7.03
CA VAL A 66 -0.48 -11.79 7.70
C VAL A 66 0.82 -12.31 8.28
N PHE A 67 1.11 -11.90 9.52
CA PHE A 67 2.29 -12.34 10.25
C PHE A 67 2.04 -12.34 11.76
N ALA A 68 2.95 -12.99 12.48
CA ALA A 68 3.05 -12.86 13.93
C ALA A 68 4.51 -12.64 14.36
N GLY A 69 4.68 -12.38 15.66
CA GLY A 69 5.98 -12.13 16.27
C GLY A 69 6.39 -10.66 16.20
N ASP A 70 7.61 -10.41 16.67
CA ASP A 70 8.18 -9.07 16.77
C ASP A 70 9.62 -9.07 16.25
N ARG A 71 9.99 -8.02 15.51
CA ARG A 71 11.35 -7.83 14.98
C ARG A 71 12.00 -6.55 15.50
N THR A 72 11.48 -5.94 16.59
CA THR A 72 12.06 -4.72 17.16
C THR A 72 13.49 -4.93 17.66
N ALA A 73 13.80 -6.11 18.21
CA ALA A 73 15.16 -6.45 18.65
C ALA A 73 16.17 -6.42 17.48
N GLU A 74 15.79 -7.00 16.34
CA GLU A 74 16.61 -6.96 15.13
C GLU A 74 16.75 -5.54 14.59
N PHE A 75 15.66 -4.78 14.55
CA PHE A 75 15.68 -3.38 14.16
C PHE A 75 16.65 -2.58 15.04
N GLY A 76 16.59 -2.75 16.36
CA GLY A 76 17.49 -2.10 17.32
C GLY A 76 18.96 -2.42 17.05
N ALA A 77 19.31 -3.70 16.87
CA ALA A 77 20.66 -4.14 16.56
C ALA A 77 21.17 -3.58 15.22
N ARG A 78 20.35 -3.63 14.17
CA ARG A 78 20.68 -3.06 12.84
C ARG A 78 20.93 -1.57 12.93
N MET A 79 20.10 -0.84 13.67
CA MET A 79 20.25 0.61 13.83
C MET A 79 21.49 0.99 14.66
N ALA A 80 21.87 0.14 15.62
CA ALA A 80 23.10 0.27 16.42
C ALA A 80 24.39 -0.11 15.66
N GLY A 81 24.27 -0.64 14.43
CA GLY A 81 25.42 -1.03 13.60
C GLY A 81 26.04 -2.38 13.99
N GLU A 82 25.30 -3.24 14.70
CA GLU A 82 25.78 -4.55 15.11
C GLU A 82 25.85 -5.51 13.91
N PRO A 83 26.96 -6.28 13.75
CA PRO A 83 27.07 -7.28 12.70
C PRO A 83 25.98 -8.35 12.84
N TYR A 84 25.18 -8.50 11.80
CA TYR A 84 24.00 -9.34 11.77
C TYR A 84 24.32 -10.85 11.73
N LYS A 85 23.51 -11.67 12.42
CA LYS A 85 23.43 -13.12 12.20
C LYS A 85 22.19 -13.41 11.37
N ALA A 86 22.38 -14.04 10.21
CA ALA A 86 21.31 -14.39 9.27
C ALA A 86 20.12 -15.08 9.95
N GLY A 87 18.89 -14.65 9.63
CA GLY A 87 17.67 -15.35 10.06
C GLY A 87 16.40 -14.52 10.27
N GLY A 88 16.40 -13.20 10.06
CA GLY A 88 15.33 -12.29 10.50
C GLY A 88 13.93 -12.62 10.01
N ILE A 89 13.78 -12.96 8.73
CA ILE A 89 12.52 -13.48 8.20
C ILE A 89 12.14 -14.85 8.78
N ALA A 90 13.11 -15.71 9.09
CA ALA A 90 12.85 -17.00 9.73
C ALA A 90 12.25 -16.84 11.13
N VAL A 91 12.56 -15.73 11.83
CA VAL A 91 11.88 -15.37 13.09
C VAL A 91 10.38 -15.14 12.85
N THR A 92 10.03 -14.35 11.83
CA THR A 92 8.64 -14.12 11.45
C THR A 92 7.96 -15.40 10.97
N VAL A 93 8.65 -16.23 10.17
CA VAL A 93 8.10 -17.52 9.71
C VAL A 93 7.78 -18.42 10.89
N ALA A 94 8.73 -18.61 11.81
CA ALA A 94 8.52 -19.44 13.00
C ALA A 94 7.36 -18.92 13.87
N ALA A 95 7.28 -17.61 14.09
CA ALA A 95 6.21 -17.00 14.86
C ALA A 95 4.84 -17.12 14.17
N THR A 96 4.79 -16.93 12.85
CA THR A 96 3.56 -17.02 12.05
C THR A 96 3.03 -18.45 12.02
N ARG A 97 3.90 -19.44 11.80
CA ARG A 97 3.54 -20.87 11.90
C ARG A 97 3.00 -21.25 13.28
N ALA A 98 3.60 -20.73 14.35
CA ALA A 98 3.20 -21.03 15.73
C ALA A 98 1.91 -20.31 16.18
N ALA A 99 1.53 -19.22 15.52
CA ALA A 99 0.34 -18.45 15.85
C ALA A 99 -0.94 -19.20 15.48
N THR A 100 -2.00 -18.95 16.23
CA THR A 100 -3.36 -19.41 15.91
C THR A 100 -4.00 -18.51 14.84
N ASP A 101 -5.01 -19.04 14.15
CA ASP A 101 -5.80 -18.29 13.16
C ASP A 101 -6.42 -17.02 13.77
N ASP A 102 -6.92 -17.10 15.00
CA ASP A 102 -7.49 -15.95 15.72
C ASP A 102 -6.46 -14.84 15.96
N GLN A 103 -5.21 -15.21 16.30
CA GLN A 103 -4.12 -14.25 16.49
C GLN A 103 -3.73 -13.59 15.18
N LEU A 104 -3.55 -14.36 14.10
CA LEU A 104 -3.20 -13.82 12.79
C LEU A 104 -4.32 -12.92 12.24
N ALA A 105 -5.58 -13.34 12.39
CA ALA A 105 -6.72 -12.56 11.97
C ALA A 105 -6.88 -11.27 12.79
N ALA A 106 -6.58 -11.31 14.10
CA ALA A 106 -6.59 -10.10 14.94
C ALA A 106 -5.53 -9.09 14.49
N VAL A 107 -4.29 -9.54 14.27
CA VAL A 107 -3.20 -8.69 13.77
C VAL A 107 -3.56 -8.10 12.41
N LEU A 108 -4.04 -8.91 11.46
CA LEU A 108 -4.46 -8.44 10.15
C LEU A 108 -5.56 -7.37 10.23
N ARG A 109 -6.61 -7.61 11.04
CA ARG A 109 -7.70 -6.63 11.22
C ARG A 109 -7.21 -5.32 11.82
N GLU A 110 -6.29 -5.38 12.79
CA GLU A 110 -5.71 -4.19 13.41
C GLU A 110 -4.98 -3.32 12.38
N HIS A 111 -4.11 -3.92 11.55
CA HIS A 111 -3.37 -3.20 10.52
C HIS A 111 -4.29 -2.66 9.40
N VAL A 112 -5.30 -3.42 9.00
CA VAL A 112 -6.31 -2.95 8.04
C VAL A 112 -7.08 -1.75 8.62
N ALA A 113 -7.51 -1.81 9.88
CA ALA A 113 -8.20 -0.71 10.53
C ALA A 113 -7.29 0.53 10.66
N GLU A 114 -6.01 0.33 10.98
CA GLU A 114 -5.02 1.41 11.06
C GLU A 114 -4.79 2.09 9.69
N ALA A 115 -4.66 1.31 8.62
CA ALA A 115 -4.53 1.82 7.26
C ALA A 115 -5.79 2.58 6.81
N VAL A 116 -6.98 2.02 7.08
CA VAL A 116 -8.27 2.66 6.75
C VAL A 116 -8.43 3.97 7.50
N ALA A 117 -8.08 4.01 8.79
CA ALA A 117 -8.09 5.24 9.56
C ALA A 117 -7.17 6.31 8.94
N GLN A 118 -6.15 5.94 8.19
CA GLN A 118 -5.23 6.87 7.52
C GLN A 118 -5.60 7.21 6.07
N GLY A 119 -6.74 6.74 5.57
CA GLY A 119 -7.26 7.07 4.24
C GLY A 119 -7.15 5.95 3.20
N THR A 120 -6.61 4.78 3.59
CA THR A 120 -6.51 3.64 2.67
C THR A 120 -7.86 2.97 2.49
N THR A 121 -8.27 2.74 1.24
CA THR A 121 -9.60 2.21 0.91
C THR A 121 -9.54 0.94 0.07
N CYS A 122 -8.42 0.72 -0.63
CA CYS A 122 -8.11 -0.52 -1.33
C CYS A 122 -6.76 -1.06 -0.82
N LEU A 123 -6.73 -2.31 -0.38
CA LEU A 123 -5.53 -2.98 0.13
C LEU A 123 -5.27 -4.28 -0.61
N GLU A 124 -4.03 -4.46 -1.02
CA GLU A 124 -3.47 -5.77 -1.32
C GLU A 124 -2.65 -6.27 -0.14
N THR A 125 -2.67 -7.58 0.12
CA THR A 125 -1.70 -8.21 1.02
C THR A 125 -1.20 -9.55 0.52
N LYS A 126 -0.01 -9.93 0.95
CA LYS A 126 0.71 -11.13 0.51
C LYS A 126 0.71 -12.21 1.59
N THR A 127 0.79 -13.45 1.13
CA THR A 127 1.25 -14.57 1.96
C THR A 127 2.78 -14.53 2.10
N GLY A 128 3.48 -15.65 2.29
CA GLY A 128 4.94 -15.71 2.24
C GLY A 128 5.67 -15.69 3.59
N TYR A 129 4.95 -15.76 4.70
CA TYR A 129 5.52 -16.07 6.02
C TYR A 129 5.15 -17.48 6.51
N GLY A 130 4.52 -18.29 5.66
CA GLY A 130 4.20 -19.69 5.93
C GLY A 130 5.25 -20.63 5.38
N LEU A 131 5.64 -20.48 4.11
CA LEU A 131 6.62 -21.33 3.39
C LEU A 131 6.33 -22.84 3.48
N THR A 132 5.06 -23.22 3.68
CA THR A 132 4.52 -24.58 3.62
C THR A 132 3.15 -24.52 2.95
N VAL A 133 2.66 -25.64 2.41
CA VAL A 133 1.32 -25.70 1.79
C VAL A 133 0.24 -25.29 2.80
N GLU A 134 0.30 -25.82 4.02
CA GLU A 134 -0.67 -25.56 5.09
C GLU A 134 -0.69 -24.08 5.47
N ASP A 135 0.46 -23.49 5.76
CA ASP A 135 0.55 -22.12 6.27
C ASP A 135 0.28 -21.05 5.21
N GLU A 136 0.70 -21.29 3.96
CA GLU A 136 0.40 -20.39 2.84
C GLU A 136 -1.09 -20.40 2.51
N LEU A 137 -1.72 -21.58 2.48
CA LEU A 137 -3.17 -21.72 2.33
C LEU A 137 -3.93 -21.03 3.46
N ARG A 138 -3.48 -21.24 4.71
CA ARG A 138 -4.05 -20.58 5.89
C ARG A 138 -3.98 -19.06 5.76
N SER A 139 -2.82 -18.54 5.38
CA SER A 139 -2.61 -17.09 5.20
C SER A 139 -3.50 -16.52 4.10
N ALA A 140 -3.61 -17.20 2.96
CA ALA A 140 -4.47 -16.79 1.85
C ALA A 140 -5.96 -16.73 2.26
N LYS A 141 -6.44 -17.75 2.99
CA LYS A 141 -7.82 -17.80 3.47
C LYS A 141 -8.15 -16.68 4.46
N LEU A 142 -7.22 -16.35 5.35
CA LEU A 142 -7.41 -15.26 6.32
C LEU A 142 -7.37 -13.90 5.62
N ALA A 143 -6.39 -13.68 4.73
CA ALA A 143 -6.27 -12.45 3.96
C ALA A 143 -7.54 -12.15 3.14
N ALA A 144 -8.07 -13.14 2.42
CA ALA A 144 -9.23 -12.99 1.54
C ALA A 144 -10.52 -12.56 2.27
N GLN A 145 -10.57 -12.61 3.60
CA GLN A 145 -11.71 -12.16 4.40
C GLN A 145 -11.63 -10.67 4.78
N HIS A 146 -10.46 -10.03 4.62
CA HIS A 146 -10.19 -8.72 5.23
C HIS A 146 -9.60 -7.69 4.26
N VAL A 147 -9.05 -8.10 3.12
CA VAL A 147 -8.47 -7.19 2.12
C VAL A 147 -9.12 -7.37 0.74
N ASP A 148 -8.87 -6.40 -0.15
CA ASP A 148 -9.46 -6.37 -1.49
C ASP A 148 -8.76 -7.35 -2.45
N GLU A 149 -7.45 -7.51 -2.30
CA GLU A 149 -6.62 -8.31 -3.20
C GLU A 149 -5.62 -9.15 -2.39
N VAL A 150 -5.46 -10.43 -2.75
CA VAL A 150 -4.48 -11.32 -2.11
C VAL A 150 -3.50 -11.84 -3.15
N SER A 151 -2.21 -11.76 -2.83
CA SER A 151 -1.14 -12.35 -3.63
C SER A 151 -0.49 -13.53 -2.91
N PHE A 152 -0.31 -14.63 -3.64
CA PHE A 152 0.52 -15.73 -3.19
C PHE A 152 2.00 -15.38 -3.35
N LEU A 153 2.76 -15.44 -2.26
CA LEU A 153 4.21 -15.25 -2.23
C LEU A 153 4.90 -16.47 -1.58
N GLY A 154 4.59 -17.68 -2.04
CA GLY A 154 5.31 -18.88 -1.55
C GLY A 154 6.80 -18.84 -1.88
N ALA A 155 7.17 -18.22 -3.01
CA ALA A 155 8.54 -17.91 -3.37
C ALA A 155 9.05 -16.61 -2.73
N HIS A 156 8.88 -16.48 -1.40
CA HIS A 156 9.47 -15.39 -0.63
C HIS A 156 10.93 -15.70 -0.31
N LEU A 157 11.20 -16.90 0.24
CA LEU A 157 12.52 -17.46 0.49
C LEU A 157 12.46 -18.98 0.52
N VAL A 158 13.62 -19.61 0.36
CA VAL A 158 13.80 -21.06 0.51
C VAL A 158 13.96 -21.40 2.01
N PRO A 159 13.14 -22.30 2.57
CA PRO A 159 13.33 -22.84 3.92
C PRO A 159 14.70 -23.52 4.08
N SER A 160 15.34 -23.36 5.24
CA SER A 160 16.72 -23.87 5.44
C SER A 160 16.83 -25.40 5.50
N ASP A 161 15.71 -26.11 5.57
CA ASP A 161 15.59 -27.56 5.64
C ASP A 161 15.26 -28.22 4.28
N MET A 162 15.23 -27.44 3.18
CA MET A 162 14.92 -27.92 1.83
C MET A 162 15.95 -27.45 0.80
N SER A 163 16.13 -28.20 -0.28
CA SER A 163 16.88 -27.72 -1.44
C SER A 163 16.04 -26.69 -2.22
N THR A 164 16.68 -25.73 -2.90
CA THR A 164 15.95 -24.76 -3.70
C THR A 164 15.11 -25.43 -4.79
N GLU A 165 15.63 -26.45 -5.46
CA GLU A 165 14.93 -27.17 -6.52
C GLU A 165 13.64 -27.83 -5.99
N ASP A 166 13.73 -28.58 -4.89
CA ASP A 166 12.56 -29.25 -4.29
C ASP A 166 11.53 -28.21 -3.81
N TYR A 167 12.00 -27.06 -3.30
CA TYR A 167 11.10 -26.00 -2.85
C TYR A 167 10.40 -25.29 -4.02
N VAL A 168 11.12 -25.03 -5.12
CA VAL A 168 10.52 -24.47 -6.35
C VAL A 168 9.47 -25.42 -6.91
N ASP A 169 9.72 -26.73 -6.91
CA ASP A 169 8.73 -27.72 -7.33
C ASP A 169 7.48 -27.71 -6.44
N LEU A 170 7.65 -27.61 -5.12
CA LEU A 170 6.54 -27.49 -4.17
C LEU A 170 5.73 -26.20 -4.41
N VAL A 171 6.41 -25.07 -4.60
CA VAL A 171 5.79 -23.77 -4.87
C VAL A 171 5.05 -23.79 -6.20
N CYS A 172 5.59 -24.39 -7.26
CA CYS A 172 4.95 -24.46 -8.59
C CYS A 172 3.81 -25.48 -8.67
N GLY A 173 3.77 -26.44 -7.73
CA GLY A 173 2.82 -27.54 -7.70
C GLY A 173 1.79 -27.39 -6.59
N GLU A 174 1.89 -28.26 -5.58
CA GLU A 174 0.88 -28.44 -4.53
C GLU A 174 0.53 -27.14 -3.79
N MET A 175 1.53 -26.31 -3.48
CA MET A 175 1.32 -25.07 -2.73
C MET A 175 0.49 -24.06 -3.53
N LEU A 176 0.84 -23.86 -4.80
CA LEU A 176 0.13 -22.97 -5.71
C LEU A 176 -1.29 -23.47 -6.02
N ASP A 177 -1.47 -24.78 -6.19
CA ASP A 177 -2.79 -25.39 -6.39
C ASP A 177 -3.70 -25.14 -5.18
N ALA A 178 -3.17 -25.25 -3.96
CA ALA A 178 -3.91 -25.05 -2.74
C ALA A 178 -4.42 -23.59 -2.58
N VAL A 179 -3.57 -22.60 -2.88
CA VAL A 179 -3.89 -21.17 -2.67
C VAL A 179 -4.72 -20.55 -3.79
N THR A 180 -4.67 -21.10 -5.02
CA THR A 180 -5.32 -20.52 -6.22
C THR A 180 -6.78 -20.10 -6.01
N PRO A 181 -7.64 -20.83 -5.28
CA PRO A 181 -9.03 -20.39 -5.03
C PRO A 181 -9.19 -19.14 -4.16
N HIS A 182 -8.12 -18.69 -3.50
CA HIS A 182 -8.12 -17.63 -2.49
C HIS A 182 -7.26 -16.42 -2.89
N VAL A 183 -6.55 -16.49 -4.01
CA VAL A 183 -5.63 -15.43 -4.46
C VAL A 183 -5.94 -15.04 -5.89
N ARG A 184 -5.68 -13.77 -6.24
CA ARG A 184 -5.77 -13.28 -7.61
C ARG A 184 -4.39 -13.20 -8.27
N TRP A 185 -3.34 -13.09 -7.45
CA TRP A 185 -1.99 -12.82 -7.88
C TRP A 185 -1.01 -13.86 -7.38
N ALA A 186 0.09 -14.02 -8.11
CA ALA A 186 1.30 -14.66 -7.63
C ALA A 186 2.46 -13.68 -7.74
N ASP A 187 3.35 -13.75 -6.76
CA ASP A 187 4.50 -12.90 -6.57
C ASP A 187 5.74 -13.77 -6.29
N VAL A 188 6.93 -13.23 -6.53
CA VAL A 188 8.20 -13.88 -6.27
C VAL A 188 9.23 -12.85 -5.81
N PHE A 189 10.12 -13.25 -4.91
CA PHE A 189 11.29 -12.46 -4.58
C PHE A 189 12.49 -12.86 -5.44
N CYS A 190 12.63 -12.14 -6.57
CA CYS A 190 13.71 -12.33 -7.55
C CYS A 190 14.92 -11.49 -7.16
N GLU A 191 15.80 -12.06 -6.33
CA GLU A 191 16.92 -11.36 -5.72
C GLU A 191 18.02 -12.32 -5.24
N THR A 192 19.25 -11.81 -5.16
CA THR A 192 20.37 -12.55 -4.58
C THR A 192 20.07 -12.95 -3.13
N GLY A 193 20.09 -14.25 -2.86
CA GLY A 193 19.75 -14.81 -1.53
C GLY A 193 18.27 -15.20 -1.37
N ALA A 194 17.47 -15.03 -2.43
CA ALA A 194 16.11 -15.53 -2.54
C ALA A 194 16.02 -16.49 -3.76
N PHE A 195 15.31 -16.10 -4.82
CA PHE A 195 15.21 -16.86 -6.06
C PHE A 195 15.95 -16.16 -7.20
N ASP A 196 16.62 -16.94 -8.04
CA ASP A 196 17.25 -16.41 -9.26
C ASP A 196 16.23 -16.19 -10.40
N GLU A 197 16.71 -15.79 -11.58
CA GLU A 197 15.85 -15.52 -12.74
C GLU A 197 15.09 -16.76 -13.24
N ASP A 198 15.76 -17.92 -13.30
CA ASP A 198 15.20 -19.14 -13.86
C ASP A 198 14.18 -19.75 -12.90
N GLU A 199 14.50 -19.76 -11.61
CA GLU A 199 13.60 -20.18 -10.53
C GLU A 199 12.36 -19.27 -10.47
N SER A 200 12.56 -17.95 -10.51
CA SER A 200 11.46 -16.97 -10.54
C SER A 200 10.59 -17.14 -11.77
N ARG A 201 11.19 -17.38 -12.95
CA ARG A 201 10.44 -17.63 -14.18
C ARG A 201 9.59 -18.89 -14.11
N ARG A 202 10.08 -19.97 -13.50
CA ARG A 202 9.31 -21.20 -13.27
C ARG A 202 8.06 -20.92 -12.43
N VAL A 203 8.22 -20.26 -11.28
CA VAL A 203 7.11 -19.92 -10.37
C VAL A 203 6.06 -19.05 -11.06
N LEU A 204 6.50 -17.97 -11.71
CA LEU A 204 5.60 -17.04 -12.39
C LEU A 204 4.89 -17.69 -13.58
N THR A 205 5.57 -18.55 -14.34
CA THR A 205 4.95 -19.28 -15.46
C THR A 205 3.89 -20.26 -14.95
N ALA A 206 4.20 -21.03 -13.90
CA ALA A 206 3.25 -21.96 -13.28
C ALA A 206 2.00 -21.25 -12.75
N ALA A 207 2.16 -20.06 -12.15
CA ALA A 207 1.05 -19.23 -11.68
C ALA A 207 0.20 -18.67 -12.83
N LYS A 208 0.84 -18.21 -13.90
CA LYS A 208 0.16 -17.71 -15.11
C LYS A 208 -0.68 -18.80 -15.78
N GLU A 209 -0.18 -20.02 -15.84
CA GLU A 209 -0.89 -21.19 -16.37
C GLU A 209 -2.17 -21.51 -15.58
N ARG A 210 -2.23 -21.12 -14.30
CA ARG A 210 -3.42 -21.22 -13.43
C ARG A 210 -4.31 -19.99 -13.46
N GLY A 211 -4.01 -19.03 -14.34
CA GLY A 211 -4.81 -17.83 -14.55
C GLY A 211 -4.57 -16.71 -13.53
N LEU A 212 -3.54 -16.82 -12.69
CA LEU A 212 -3.19 -15.75 -11.74
C LEU A 212 -2.49 -14.61 -12.46
N GLY A 213 -2.73 -13.38 -12.00
CA GLY A 213 -1.92 -12.23 -12.38
C GLY A 213 -0.53 -12.32 -11.75
N LEU A 214 0.48 -11.73 -12.38
CA LEU A 214 1.87 -11.82 -11.94
C LEU A 214 2.36 -10.52 -11.33
N ARG A 215 3.22 -10.65 -10.33
CA ARG A 215 3.93 -9.57 -9.63
C ARG A 215 5.35 -10.03 -9.33
N VAL A 216 6.27 -9.11 -9.12
CA VAL A 216 7.68 -9.44 -8.85
C VAL A 216 8.23 -8.46 -7.83
N HIS A 217 8.76 -8.94 -6.70
CA HIS A 217 9.74 -8.17 -5.94
C HIS A 217 11.07 -8.29 -6.67
N GLY A 218 11.64 -7.17 -7.10
CA GLY A 218 12.84 -7.20 -7.94
C GLY A 218 13.68 -5.93 -7.81
N ASN A 219 14.98 -6.09 -8.02
CA ASN A 219 15.93 -4.99 -8.03
C ASN A 219 15.93 -4.21 -6.69
N GLN A 220 15.81 -4.91 -5.55
CA GLN A 220 15.68 -4.30 -4.23
C GLN A 220 17.03 -4.10 -3.55
N LEU A 221 17.87 -5.13 -3.51
CA LEU A 221 19.13 -5.16 -2.76
C LEU A 221 20.34 -4.91 -3.68
N GLY A 222 20.16 -5.15 -4.97
CA GLY A 222 21.16 -4.86 -5.99
C GLY A 222 20.54 -4.88 -7.39
N TYR A 223 21.38 -4.61 -8.39
CA TYR A 223 20.97 -4.76 -9.79
C TYR A 223 20.68 -6.23 -10.09
N GLY A 224 19.53 -6.50 -10.69
CA GLY A 224 19.08 -7.86 -10.94
C GLY A 224 18.11 -7.97 -12.11
N PRO A 225 17.63 -9.18 -12.39
CA PRO A 225 16.80 -9.47 -13.55
C PRO A 225 15.31 -9.19 -13.34
N GLY A 226 14.90 -8.75 -12.14
CA GLY A 226 13.49 -8.63 -11.73
C GLY A 226 12.63 -7.79 -12.68
N VAL A 227 13.11 -6.60 -13.08
CA VAL A 227 12.39 -5.75 -14.05
C VAL A 227 12.25 -6.42 -15.40
N ARG A 228 13.34 -6.96 -15.96
CA ARG A 228 13.31 -7.66 -17.25
C ARG A 228 12.30 -8.81 -17.21
N LEU A 229 12.36 -9.64 -16.18
CA LEU A 229 11.46 -10.79 -15.99
C LEU A 229 9.99 -10.35 -15.90
N ALA A 230 9.70 -9.33 -15.10
CA ALA A 230 8.36 -8.79 -14.93
C ALA A 230 7.78 -8.29 -16.26
N VAL A 231 8.56 -7.52 -17.02
CA VAL A 231 8.14 -6.98 -18.32
C VAL A 231 7.94 -8.10 -19.35
N GLU A 232 8.87 -9.05 -19.45
CA GLU A 232 8.78 -10.18 -20.38
C GLU A 232 7.56 -11.06 -20.13
N LEU A 233 7.20 -11.30 -18.87
CA LEU A 233 6.05 -12.13 -18.50
C LEU A 233 4.73 -11.35 -18.47
N ALA A 234 4.77 -10.05 -18.75
CA ALA A 234 3.65 -9.11 -18.64
C ALA A 234 3.02 -9.13 -17.24
N ALA A 235 3.88 -9.02 -16.22
CA ALA A 235 3.46 -8.80 -14.84
C ALA A 235 2.68 -7.48 -14.70
N ALA A 236 1.80 -7.41 -13.71
CA ALA A 236 1.08 -6.18 -13.39
C ALA A 236 2.03 -5.14 -12.78
N SER A 237 2.94 -5.59 -11.91
CA SER A 237 3.94 -4.72 -11.29
C SER A 237 5.27 -5.43 -11.07
N VAL A 238 6.32 -4.62 -11.00
CA VAL A 238 7.58 -4.94 -10.33
C VAL A 238 7.79 -3.95 -9.19
N ASP A 239 8.05 -4.49 -8.02
CA ASP A 239 8.00 -3.79 -6.74
C ASP A 239 9.42 -3.68 -6.15
N HIS A 240 9.66 -2.61 -5.38
CA HIS A 240 10.96 -2.05 -4.97
C HIS A 240 11.59 -1.12 -6.01
N CYS A 241 12.19 -1.67 -7.06
CA CYS A 241 12.87 -0.87 -8.10
C CYS A 241 13.96 0.06 -7.55
N THR A 242 14.65 -0.34 -6.47
CA THR A 242 15.69 0.45 -5.79
C THR A 242 16.96 0.57 -6.64
N TYR A 243 17.35 -0.51 -7.32
CA TYR A 243 18.56 -0.60 -8.14
C TYR A 243 18.22 -0.86 -9.61
N LEU A 244 17.91 0.22 -10.34
CA LEU A 244 17.59 0.17 -11.76
C LEU A 244 18.78 0.55 -12.63
N THR A 245 19.03 -0.26 -13.65
CA THR A 245 19.87 0.16 -14.78
C THR A 245 19.07 1.04 -15.73
N ARG A 246 19.76 1.72 -16.64
CA ARG A 246 19.08 2.50 -17.69
C ARG A 246 18.17 1.63 -18.56
N SER A 247 18.58 0.39 -18.84
CA SER A 247 17.77 -0.55 -19.61
C SER A 247 16.49 -0.95 -18.88
N ASP A 248 16.52 -1.04 -17.55
CA ASP A 248 15.34 -1.36 -16.76
C ASP A 248 14.31 -0.22 -16.84
N VAL A 249 14.77 1.03 -16.74
CA VAL A 249 13.93 2.22 -16.92
C VAL A 249 13.29 2.23 -18.31
N ASP A 250 14.08 2.00 -19.36
CA ASP A 250 13.59 2.00 -20.74
C ASP A 250 12.57 0.87 -20.98
N LEU A 251 12.77 -0.31 -20.38
CA LEU A 251 11.81 -1.44 -20.44
C LEU A 251 10.49 -1.10 -19.74
N LEU A 252 10.55 -0.52 -18.54
CA LEU A 252 9.36 -0.12 -17.79
C LEU A 252 8.54 0.93 -18.54
N ALA A 253 9.21 1.95 -19.08
CA ALA A 253 8.60 3.00 -19.91
C ALA A 253 7.87 2.48 -21.15
N GLN A 254 8.32 1.35 -21.70
CA GLN A 254 7.77 0.75 -22.93
C GLN A 254 6.78 -0.39 -22.65
N SER A 255 6.37 -0.58 -21.40
CA SER A 255 5.51 -1.69 -20.99
C SER A 255 4.28 -1.22 -20.21
N ALA A 256 3.36 -2.15 -19.96
CA ALA A 256 2.24 -1.94 -19.04
C ALA A 256 2.58 -2.33 -17.58
N THR A 257 3.82 -2.75 -17.30
CA THR A 257 4.25 -3.14 -15.95
C THR A 257 4.44 -1.88 -15.11
N VAL A 258 3.76 -1.81 -13.97
CA VAL A 258 3.89 -0.69 -13.05
C VAL A 258 5.14 -0.85 -12.19
N ALA A 259 5.94 0.21 -12.06
CA ALA A 259 7.04 0.26 -11.10
C ALA A 259 6.52 0.72 -9.73
N THR A 260 6.38 -0.21 -8.78
CA THR A 260 5.93 0.13 -7.42
C THR A 260 7.13 0.44 -6.53
N LEU A 261 7.21 1.69 -6.07
CA LEU A 261 8.32 2.18 -5.23
C LEU A 261 7.92 2.13 -3.76
N LEU A 262 8.85 1.71 -2.90
CA LEU A 262 8.59 1.36 -1.50
C LEU A 262 9.46 2.21 -0.53
N PRO A 263 9.29 3.55 -0.52
CA PRO A 263 10.25 4.46 0.13
C PRO A 263 10.41 4.25 1.64
N ALA A 264 9.35 3.83 2.33
CA ALA A 264 9.41 3.55 3.76
C ALA A 264 10.30 2.34 4.06
N CYS A 265 10.33 1.33 3.18
CA CYS A 265 11.22 0.17 3.27
C CYS A 265 12.67 0.60 3.09
N ASP A 266 12.97 1.35 2.04
CA ASP A 266 14.34 1.78 1.73
C ASP A 266 14.91 2.65 2.87
N LEU A 267 14.12 3.59 3.40
CA LEU A 267 14.50 4.39 4.56
C LEU A 267 14.81 3.52 5.79
N SER A 268 13.89 2.61 6.13
CA SER A 268 13.97 1.78 7.35
C SER A 268 15.11 0.75 7.31
N THR A 269 15.59 0.43 6.11
CA THR A 269 16.70 -0.49 5.85
C THR A 269 18.00 0.23 5.49
N ARG A 270 18.01 1.57 5.45
CA ARG A 270 19.14 2.41 5.03
C ARG A 270 19.64 2.11 3.62
N GLN A 271 18.74 1.69 2.73
CA GLN A 271 19.01 1.55 1.31
C GLN A 271 18.89 2.92 0.62
N PRO A 272 19.50 3.10 -0.57
CA PRO A 272 19.20 4.27 -1.40
C PRO A 272 17.71 4.29 -1.74
N LEU A 273 17.17 5.48 -2.00
CA LEU A 273 15.80 5.63 -2.49
C LEU A 273 15.78 5.49 -4.02
N PRO A 274 14.75 4.86 -4.62
CA PRO A 274 14.63 4.71 -6.06
C PRO A 274 14.52 6.06 -6.77
N ASN A 275 15.08 6.14 -7.98
CA ASN A 275 15.06 7.35 -8.80
C ASN A 275 13.71 7.52 -9.52
N ALA A 276 12.67 7.90 -8.77
CA ALA A 276 11.32 8.07 -9.30
C ALA A 276 11.24 9.11 -10.43
N ARG A 277 12.03 10.20 -10.33
CA ARG A 277 12.09 11.24 -11.37
C ARG A 277 12.51 10.65 -12.72
N GLU A 278 13.55 9.82 -12.76
CA GLU A 278 13.98 9.19 -14.00
C GLU A 278 12.92 8.26 -14.59
N LEU A 279 12.21 7.48 -13.76
CA LEU A 279 11.09 6.64 -14.23
C LEU A 279 9.99 7.49 -14.89
N LEU A 280 9.53 8.54 -14.20
CA LEU A 280 8.45 9.41 -14.67
C LEU A 280 8.85 10.18 -15.93
N ASP A 281 10.06 10.76 -15.96
CA ASP A 281 10.55 11.53 -17.12
C ASP A 281 10.67 10.67 -18.38
N ASN A 282 10.83 9.34 -18.24
CA ASN A 282 10.86 8.40 -19.36
C ASN A 282 9.49 7.79 -19.69
N GLY A 283 8.44 8.12 -18.93
CA GLY A 283 7.07 7.70 -19.20
C GLY A 283 6.66 6.38 -18.55
N ALA A 284 7.43 5.86 -17.58
CA ALA A 284 7.01 4.69 -16.82
C ALA A 284 5.82 5.01 -15.91
N THR A 285 4.93 4.03 -15.73
CA THR A 285 3.86 4.13 -14.73
C THR A 285 4.43 3.78 -13.35
N VAL A 286 4.23 4.67 -12.37
CA VAL A 286 4.77 4.52 -11.02
C VAL A 286 3.63 4.37 -10.01
N ALA A 287 3.78 3.43 -9.07
CA ALA A 287 2.96 3.31 -7.89
C ALA A 287 3.78 3.56 -6.62
N LEU A 288 3.12 3.97 -5.54
CA LEU A 288 3.69 3.99 -4.19
C LEU A 288 2.89 3.02 -3.33
N ALA A 289 3.58 2.30 -2.44
CA ALA A 289 2.94 1.43 -1.46
C ALA A 289 3.74 1.41 -0.16
N THR A 290 3.10 1.00 0.94
CA THR A 290 3.72 1.04 2.26
C THR A 290 4.78 -0.05 2.43
N ASN A 291 4.60 -1.18 1.76
CA ASN A 291 5.30 -2.42 2.08
C ASN A 291 5.14 -2.80 3.55
N CYS A 292 3.97 -2.56 4.15
CA CYS A 292 3.76 -2.83 5.58
C CYS A 292 4.09 -4.30 5.90
N ASN A 293 5.19 -4.52 6.62
CA ASN A 293 5.70 -5.84 6.98
C ASN A 293 6.58 -5.72 8.25
N PRO A 294 6.75 -6.81 9.03
CA PRO A 294 7.44 -6.74 10.32
C PRO A 294 8.94 -6.46 10.21
N GLY A 295 9.56 -6.62 9.05
CA GLY A 295 11.02 -6.66 8.91
C GLY A 295 11.68 -5.42 8.32
N SER A 296 11.17 -4.98 7.19
CA SER A 296 11.79 -3.93 6.38
C SER A 296 10.97 -2.65 6.35
N SER A 297 9.66 -2.69 6.54
CA SER A 297 8.83 -1.48 6.66
C SER A 297 7.61 -1.69 7.55
N TYR A 298 7.74 -1.39 8.83
CA TYR A 298 6.63 -1.60 9.76
C TYR A 298 5.77 -0.33 9.90
N THR A 299 5.16 0.09 8.79
CA THR A 299 4.24 1.25 8.74
C THR A 299 3.10 0.99 7.74
N SER A 300 1.90 1.42 8.07
CA SER A 300 0.70 1.40 7.20
C SER A 300 0.40 2.78 6.57
N SER A 301 1.31 3.75 6.73
CA SER A 301 1.06 5.14 6.37
C SER A 301 1.41 5.46 4.92
N MET A 302 0.39 5.49 4.05
CA MET A 302 0.55 5.97 2.67
C MET A 302 0.94 7.45 2.60
N ALA A 303 0.43 8.29 3.52
CA ALA A 303 0.81 9.71 3.60
C ALA A 303 2.31 9.89 3.87
N PHE A 304 2.91 9.03 4.69
CA PHE A 304 4.35 9.01 4.91
C PHE A 304 5.12 8.66 3.62
N CYS A 305 4.65 7.66 2.87
CA CYS A 305 5.25 7.29 1.58
C CYS A 305 5.15 8.42 0.55
N VAL A 306 4.00 9.10 0.47
CA VAL A 306 3.80 10.29 -0.38
C VAL A 306 4.76 11.41 0.01
N ALA A 307 4.89 11.72 1.31
CA ALA A 307 5.81 12.75 1.78
C ALA A 307 7.27 12.43 1.40
N MET A 308 7.71 11.19 1.59
CA MET A 308 9.04 10.73 1.20
C MET A 308 9.27 10.84 -0.32
N ALA A 309 8.28 10.46 -1.12
CA ALA A 309 8.35 10.53 -2.57
C ALA A 309 8.55 11.97 -3.08
N VAL A 310 7.86 12.93 -2.47
CA VAL A 310 8.02 14.35 -2.80
C VAL A 310 9.38 14.88 -2.32
N LEU A 311 9.69 14.67 -1.04
CA LEU A 311 10.83 15.32 -0.39
C LEU A 311 12.19 14.72 -0.80
N GLN A 312 12.23 13.43 -1.10
CA GLN A 312 13.49 12.70 -1.32
C GLN A 312 13.61 12.09 -2.72
N MET A 313 12.49 11.67 -3.34
CA MET A 313 12.49 11.05 -4.68
C MET A 313 12.16 12.03 -5.81
N ARG A 314 11.99 13.32 -5.47
CA ARG A 314 11.79 14.44 -6.42
C ARG A 314 10.53 14.31 -7.27
N MET A 315 9.50 13.66 -6.77
CA MET A 315 8.16 13.72 -7.37
C MET A 315 7.49 15.06 -7.02
N SER A 316 6.61 15.56 -7.88
CA SER A 316 5.65 16.60 -7.49
C SER A 316 4.62 16.01 -6.52
N VAL A 317 3.87 16.87 -5.84
CA VAL A 317 2.79 16.41 -4.94
C VAL A 317 1.73 15.65 -5.72
N GLU A 318 1.34 16.16 -6.89
CA GLU A 318 0.36 15.56 -7.78
C GLU A 318 0.83 14.21 -8.31
N GLU A 319 2.11 14.09 -8.73
CA GLU A 319 2.70 12.83 -9.16
C GLU A 319 2.69 11.79 -8.02
N ALA A 320 3.05 12.19 -6.79
CA ALA A 320 3.09 11.29 -5.64
C ALA A 320 1.67 10.84 -5.20
N VAL A 321 0.71 11.75 -5.15
CA VAL A 321 -0.70 11.43 -4.84
C VAL A 321 -1.28 10.52 -5.92
N ARG A 322 -1.01 10.79 -7.20
CA ARG A 322 -1.45 9.93 -8.31
C ARG A 322 -0.83 8.53 -8.21
N ALA A 323 0.45 8.42 -7.89
CA ALA A 323 1.12 7.13 -7.71
C ALA A 323 0.57 6.33 -6.52
N ALA A 324 0.19 6.99 -5.43
CA ALA A 324 -0.42 6.38 -4.23
C ALA A 324 -1.93 6.07 -4.37
N THR A 325 -2.56 6.47 -5.47
CA THR A 325 -3.98 6.25 -5.76
C THR A 325 -4.14 5.48 -7.07
N LEU A 326 -4.20 6.17 -8.21
CA LEU A 326 -4.37 5.54 -9.51
C LEU A 326 -3.18 4.65 -9.89
N GLY A 327 -1.94 5.00 -9.52
CA GLY A 327 -0.77 4.13 -9.73
C GLY A 327 -0.91 2.79 -9.01
N GLY A 328 -1.31 2.82 -7.73
CA GLY A 328 -1.66 1.61 -6.98
C GLY A 328 -2.80 0.81 -7.61
N ALA A 329 -3.84 1.48 -8.10
CA ALA A 329 -4.95 0.82 -8.81
C ALA A 329 -4.47 0.13 -10.10
N GLN A 330 -3.60 0.80 -10.87
CA GLN A 330 -2.99 0.24 -12.08
C GLN A 330 -2.10 -0.96 -11.77
N ALA A 331 -1.32 -0.93 -10.68
CA ALA A 331 -0.53 -2.07 -10.22
C ALA A 331 -1.40 -3.29 -9.87
N LEU A 332 -2.66 -3.07 -9.48
CA LEU A 332 -3.67 -4.11 -9.23
C LEU A 332 -4.60 -4.34 -10.44
N ARG A 333 -4.33 -3.76 -11.61
CA ARG A 333 -5.20 -3.81 -12.80
C ARG A 333 -6.67 -3.52 -12.45
N ARG A 334 -6.90 -2.47 -11.67
CA ARG A 334 -8.21 -1.94 -11.28
C ARG A 334 -8.37 -0.54 -11.86
N ASP A 335 -9.58 -0.21 -12.28
CA ASP A 335 -9.95 1.08 -12.86
C ASP A 335 -11.11 1.78 -12.13
N ASP A 336 -11.68 1.08 -11.14
CA ASP A 336 -12.80 1.49 -10.30
C ASP A 336 -12.37 2.09 -8.96
N VAL A 337 -11.09 2.03 -8.59
CA VAL A 337 -10.52 2.60 -7.35
C VAL A 337 -9.37 3.56 -7.66
N GLY A 338 -8.96 4.38 -6.70
CA GLY A 338 -7.90 5.37 -6.90
C GLY A 338 -8.30 6.53 -7.83
N VAL A 339 -9.59 6.69 -8.11
CA VAL A 339 -10.20 7.75 -8.94
C VAL A 339 -11.53 8.19 -8.32
N LEU A 340 -11.96 9.42 -8.61
CA LEU A 340 -13.30 9.92 -8.25
C LEU A 340 -14.05 10.34 -9.52
N ARG A 341 -14.66 9.37 -10.19
CA ARG A 341 -15.48 9.55 -11.40
C ARG A 341 -16.78 8.77 -11.30
N VAL A 342 -17.79 9.17 -12.06
CA VAL A 342 -19.08 8.48 -12.09
C VAL A 342 -18.89 6.98 -12.41
N GLY A 343 -19.48 6.12 -11.57
CA GLY A 343 -19.39 4.66 -11.68
C GLY A 343 -18.20 4.00 -10.98
N ALA A 344 -17.17 4.78 -10.57
CA ALA A 344 -16.10 4.27 -9.72
C ALA A 344 -16.63 3.91 -8.32
N ARG A 345 -15.90 3.07 -7.60
CA ARG A 345 -16.18 2.73 -6.22
C ARG A 345 -16.13 4.00 -5.37
N ALA A 346 -17.06 4.12 -4.43
CA ALA A 346 -17.19 5.26 -3.52
C ALA A 346 -16.10 5.25 -2.43
N ASP A 347 -14.85 5.43 -2.86
CA ASP A 347 -13.64 5.44 -2.03
C ASP A 347 -13.08 6.86 -1.95
N VAL A 348 -13.42 7.55 -0.86
CA VAL A 348 -13.14 8.98 -0.68
C VAL A 348 -12.28 9.20 0.55
N HIS A 349 -11.18 9.93 0.39
CA HIS A 349 -10.37 10.41 1.50
C HIS A 349 -10.51 11.92 1.60
N VAL A 350 -10.85 12.41 2.79
CA VAL A 350 -10.91 13.84 3.10
C VAL A 350 -9.74 14.18 4.00
N LEU A 351 -8.92 15.13 3.57
CA LEU A 351 -7.79 15.62 4.36
C LEU A 351 -8.25 16.66 5.38
N ASP A 352 -7.67 16.67 6.58
CA ASP A 352 -7.78 17.77 7.54
C ASP A 352 -6.82 18.91 7.16
N ALA A 353 -6.94 19.36 5.91
CA ALA A 353 -6.14 20.38 5.27
C ALA A 353 -6.86 20.92 4.03
N PRO A 354 -6.58 22.17 3.59
CA PRO A 354 -7.23 22.76 2.43
C PRO A 354 -6.66 22.27 1.08
N SER A 355 -5.50 21.61 1.06
CA SER A 355 -4.88 21.10 -0.17
C SER A 355 -4.02 19.85 0.05
N ILE A 356 -3.84 19.04 -0.99
CA ILE A 356 -2.96 17.86 -0.99
C ILE A 356 -1.48 18.23 -0.76
N THR A 357 -1.08 19.49 -1.03
CA THR A 357 0.27 20.01 -0.73
C THR A 357 0.66 19.79 0.73
N HIS A 358 -0.32 19.78 1.64
CA HIS A 358 -0.09 19.58 3.07
C HIS A 358 0.50 18.20 3.41
N LEU A 359 0.31 17.19 2.56
CA LEU A 359 0.88 15.85 2.75
C LEU A 359 2.41 15.87 2.78
N ALA A 360 3.04 16.67 1.91
CA ALA A 360 4.49 16.83 1.88
C ALA A 360 4.99 18.03 2.69
N TYR A 361 4.16 19.07 2.85
CA TYR A 361 4.51 20.28 3.61
C TYR A 361 4.47 20.06 5.13
N ARG A 362 3.60 19.17 5.63
CA ARG A 362 3.49 18.80 7.05
C ARG A 362 3.81 17.31 7.26
N PRO A 363 5.04 16.87 6.96
CA PRO A 363 5.38 15.45 7.03
C PRO A 363 5.22 14.92 8.46
N GLY A 364 4.58 13.76 8.60
CA GLY A 364 4.36 13.10 9.89
C GLY A 364 3.16 13.62 10.70
N VAL A 365 2.46 14.66 10.25
CA VAL A 365 1.21 15.09 10.89
C VAL A 365 0.04 14.21 10.42
N PRO A 366 -0.79 13.67 11.32
CA PRO A 366 -2.03 13.01 10.92
C PRO A 366 -2.99 14.01 10.26
N LEU A 367 -3.31 13.79 8.98
CA LEU A 367 -4.12 14.70 8.17
C LEU A 367 -5.41 14.04 7.66
N THR A 368 -5.89 12.95 8.25
CA THR A 368 -7.15 12.32 7.81
C THR A 368 -8.33 12.84 8.61
N TYR A 369 -9.26 13.50 7.93
CA TYR A 369 -10.50 14.02 8.50
C TYR A 369 -11.61 12.96 8.45
N ALA A 370 -11.87 12.41 7.27
CA ALA A 370 -12.91 11.40 7.05
C ALA A 370 -12.52 10.44 5.91
N VAL A 371 -13.08 9.22 5.97
CA VAL A 371 -12.82 8.17 4.98
C VAL A 371 -14.12 7.45 4.66
N TRP A 372 -14.48 7.42 3.38
CA TRP A 372 -15.49 6.51 2.84
C TRP A 372 -14.77 5.36 2.13
N ARG A 373 -15.13 4.13 2.49
CA ARG A 373 -14.67 2.91 1.82
C ARG A 373 -15.88 2.17 1.31
N ASN A 374 -15.97 1.94 0.01
CA ASN A 374 -17.11 1.29 -0.62
C ASN A 374 -18.45 1.97 -0.26
N GLY A 375 -18.45 3.30 -0.15
CA GLY A 375 -19.62 4.11 0.21
C GLY A 375 -19.96 4.15 1.71
N VAL A 376 -19.27 3.35 2.53
CA VAL A 376 -19.46 3.33 3.98
C VAL A 376 -18.49 4.30 4.63
N LEU A 377 -19.00 5.17 5.51
CA LEU A 377 -18.19 6.10 6.29
C LEU A 377 -17.49 5.35 7.44
N GLU A 378 -16.22 5.00 7.22
CA GLU A 378 -15.40 4.20 8.14
C GLU A 378 -14.71 5.05 9.22
N ARG A 379 -14.38 6.30 8.88
CA ARG A 379 -13.79 7.27 9.80
C ARG A 379 -14.56 8.56 9.76
N GLN A 380 -15.08 8.96 10.91
CA GLN A 380 -15.62 10.29 11.14
C GLN A 380 -14.57 11.19 11.80
N PRO A 381 -14.74 12.52 11.72
CA PRO A 381 -13.94 13.44 12.50
C PRO A 381 -14.05 13.08 13.99
N HIS A 382 -12.95 13.13 14.72
CA HIS A 382 -13.07 13.33 16.17
C HIS A 382 -13.68 14.72 16.36
N ASP A 383 -14.77 14.82 17.13
CA ASP A 383 -15.28 16.11 17.58
C ASP A 383 -14.10 16.93 18.12
N GLN A 384 -13.81 18.07 17.49
CA GLN A 384 -12.72 18.96 17.89
C GLN A 384 -12.93 19.57 19.30
N HIS A 385 -13.95 19.14 20.05
CA HIS A 385 -14.24 19.58 21.41
C HIS A 385 -13.14 19.23 22.42
N ASP A 386 -12.32 18.20 22.20
CA ASP A 386 -11.28 17.82 23.17
C ASP A 386 -9.97 18.61 23.07
N ARG A 387 -9.85 19.57 22.13
CA ARG A 387 -8.69 20.48 22.08
C ARG A 387 -8.94 21.86 22.67
N GLN A 388 -10.19 22.21 22.99
CA GLN A 388 -10.53 23.52 23.58
C GLN A 388 -10.57 23.53 25.11
N HIS A 389 -10.46 22.38 25.79
CA HIS A 389 -10.45 22.32 27.26
C HIS A 389 -9.06 22.27 27.91
N ALA A 390 -7.98 22.35 27.11
CA ALA A 390 -6.61 22.41 27.65
C ALA A 390 -6.11 23.85 27.92
N ASP A 391 -6.79 24.89 27.43
CA ASP A 391 -6.36 26.30 27.53
C ASP A 391 -7.19 27.17 28.49
N ASP A 392 -8.13 26.57 29.24
CA ASP A 392 -9.04 27.31 30.14
C ASP A 392 -8.92 26.84 31.61
N GLN A 393 -7.70 26.52 32.07
CA GLN A 393 -7.40 26.51 33.50
C GLN A 393 -6.92 27.90 33.93
N PRO A 394 -7.56 28.55 34.92
CA PRO A 394 -7.09 29.81 35.45
C PRO A 394 -5.76 29.60 36.19
N ASP A 395 -4.80 30.49 35.89
CA ASP A 395 -3.53 30.66 36.57
C ASP A 395 -3.70 30.67 38.11
N PRO A 396 -3.09 29.73 38.86
CA PRO A 396 -3.27 29.66 40.31
C PRO A 396 -2.48 30.73 41.09
N ASP A 397 -1.72 31.62 40.45
CA ASP A 397 -0.84 32.58 41.14
C ASP A 397 -1.38 34.02 41.24
N GLN A 398 -2.69 34.22 41.16
CA GLN A 398 -3.33 35.48 41.56
C GLN A 398 -4.27 35.33 42.76
N ALA A 399 -3.69 35.14 43.96
CA ALA A 399 -4.33 35.54 45.21
C ALA A 399 -3.30 36.11 46.20
N THR A 400 -3.33 37.44 46.25
CA THR A 400 -2.54 38.38 47.04
C THR A 400 -2.79 38.24 48.55
N VAL A 401 -1.70 38.37 49.33
CA VAL A 401 -1.56 39.08 50.62
C VAL A 401 -2.81 39.18 51.50
N LEU A 402 -2.77 38.49 52.65
CA LEU A 402 -2.97 39.06 54.00
C LEU A 402 -2.39 38.14 55.08
#